data_AF-A0A7S0BVA4-F1
#
_entry.id   AF-A0A7S0BVA4-F1
#
_cell.length_a   1.000
_cell.length_b   1.000
_cell.length_c   1.000
_cell.angle_alpha   90.00
_cell.angle_beta   90.00
_cell.angle_gamma   90.00
#
_symmetry.space_group_name_H-M   'P 1'
#
loop_
_entity.id
_entity.type
_entity.pdbx_description
1 polymer ?
#
loop_
_entity_poly.entity_id
_entity_poly.type
_entity_poly.pdbx_seq_one_letter_code
_entity_poly.pdbx_strand_id
1 'polypeptide(L)'
;TSPSPTASPRVYMDVIKTKSKVINSKKWKVSVRTLIRESQSDQKVKGVKVKFLFQDKKKLCRSKNNGMCVAKMNLSVENQSNVNITVANVNWKLGGYDATLNNKNGEGCPIFSD
;
A
#
# COMPACT_ATOMS: atom_id res chain seq x y z
N THR A 1 34.21 12.57 18.00
CA THR A 1 33.38 12.11 16.87
C THR A 1 31.94 12.27 17.26
N SER A 2 31.21 13.26 16.71
CA SER A 2 29.77 13.41 16.99
C SER A 2 29.03 12.20 16.43
N PRO A 3 28.09 11.59 17.18
CA PRO A 3 27.22 10.57 16.62
C PRO A 3 26.39 11.21 15.52
N SER A 4 26.53 10.69 14.30
CA SER A 4 25.65 11.04 13.18
C SER A 4 24.22 10.75 13.61
N PRO A 5 23.24 11.66 13.39
CA PRO A 5 21.87 11.42 13.79
C PRO A 5 21.37 10.15 13.11
N THR A 6 21.10 9.11 13.90
CA THR A 6 20.47 7.88 13.42
C THR A 6 19.14 8.27 12.79
N ALA A 7 19.11 8.32 11.45
CA ALA A 7 17.90 8.68 10.72
C ALA A 7 16.77 7.77 11.19
N SER A 8 15.67 8.36 11.66
CA SER A 8 14.51 7.59 12.12
C SER A 8 14.10 6.60 11.03
N PRO A 9 13.82 5.33 11.37
CA PRO A 9 13.63 4.31 10.35
C PRO A 9 12.41 4.66 9.52
N ARG A 10 12.48 4.39 8.22
CA ARG A 10 11.42 4.71 7.26
C ARG A 10 11.00 3.46 6.52
N VAL A 11 9.74 3.45 6.09
CA VAL A 11 9.21 2.37 5.25
C VAL A 11 8.68 2.91 3.94
N TYR A 12 8.71 2.06 2.93
CA TYR A 12 8.11 2.34 1.63
C TYR A 12 7.25 1.15 1.18
N MET A 13 6.43 1.35 0.14
CA MET A 13 5.56 0.31 -0.41
C MET A 13 6.19 -0.20 -1.69
N ASP A 14 6.77 -1.38 -1.59
CA ASP A 14 7.21 -2.17 -2.73
C ASP A 14 6.04 -3.01 -3.29
N VAL A 15 6.16 -3.45 -4.54
CA VAL A 15 5.26 -4.36 -5.27
C VAL A 15 3.77 -4.11 -4.97
N ILE A 16 3.15 -3.20 -5.72
CA ILE A 16 1.69 -3.02 -5.69
C ILE A 16 1.04 -3.90 -6.76
N LYS A 17 0.17 -4.83 -6.33
CA LYS A 17 -0.61 -5.70 -7.21
C LYS A 17 -2.09 -5.52 -6.92
N THR A 18 -2.87 -5.22 -7.95
CA THR A 18 -4.32 -5.14 -7.88
C THR A 18 -4.94 -6.39 -8.51
N LYS A 19 -6.03 -6.87 -7.93
CA LYS A 19 -6.85 -7.94 -8.51
C LYS A 19 -8.32 -7.61 -8.31
N SER A 20 -9.11 -7.71 -9.36
CA SER A 20 -10.57 -7.63 -9.34
C SER A 20 -11.18 -8.98 -9.69
N LYS A 21 -12.34 -9.30 -9.11
CA LYS A 21 -13.16 -10.45 -9.48
C LYS A 21 -14.64 -10.08 -9.35
N VAL A 22 -15.44 -10.42 -10.34
CA VAL A 22 -16.90 -10.35 -10.26
C VAL A 22 -17.40 -11.41 -9.28
N ILE A 23 -18.15 -11.02 -8.25
CA ILE A 23 -18.79 -11.95 -7.30
C ILE A 23 -20.19 -12.33 -7.81
N ASN A 24 -20.94 -11.35 -8.30
CA ASN A 24 -22.23 -11.54 -8.97
C ASN A 24 -22.47 -10.37 -9.93
N SER A 25 -23.60 -10.39 -10.66
CA SER A 25 -23.93 -9.40 -11.70
C SER A 25 -23.87 -7.93 -11.24
N LYS A 26 -23.91 -7.67 -9.92
CA LYS A 26 -23.90 -6.32 -9.36
C LYS A 26 -22.74 -6.03 -8.42
N LYS A 27 -21.81 -6.97 -8.18
CA LYS A 27 -20.74 -6.78 -7.18
C LYS A 27 -19.38 -7.24 -7.67
N TRP A 28 -18.39 -6.36 -7.55
CA TRP A 28 -16.98 -6.67 -7.74
C TRP A 28 -16.27 -6.75 -6.39
N LYS A 29 -15.35 -7.69 -6.27
CA LYS A 29 -14.35 -7.72 -5.22
C LYS A 29 -13.05 -7.19 -5.78
N VAL A 30 -12.59 -6.07 -5.23
CA VAL A 30 -11.29 -5.50 -5.55
C VAL A 30 -10.35 -5.74 -4.38
N SER A 31 -9.11 -6.11 -4.70
CA SER A 31 -8.06 -6.29 -3.72
C SER A 31 -6.78 -5.60 -4.17
N VAL A 32 -6.13 -4.93 -3.22
CA VAL A 32 -4.81 -4.34 -3.39
C VAL A 32 -3.87 -5.02 -2.42
N ARG A 33 -2.75 -5.50 -2.96
CA ARG A 33 -1.66 -6.12 -2.22
C ARG A 33 -0.42 -5.25 -2.39
N THR A 34 0.22 -4.90 -1.27
CA THR A 34 1.49 -4.18 -1.23
C THR A 34 2.47 -4.87 -0.28
N LEU A 35 3.75 -4.84 -0.61
CA LEU A 35 4.85 -5.30 0.23
C LEU A 35 5.51 -4.11 0.92
N ILE A 36 5.55 -4.11 2.25
CA ILE A 36 6.16 -3.03 3.01
C ILE A 36 7.59 -3.40 3.38
N ARG A 37 8.51 -2.49 3.09
CA ARG A 37 9.95 -2.66 3.35
C ARG A 37 10.53 -1.45 4.05
N GLU A 38 11.62 -1.67 4.79
CA GLU A 38 12.39 -0.60 5.40
C GLU A 38 13.33 0.03 4.36
N SER A 39 13.39 1.36 4.32
CA SER A 39 14.14 2.12 3.33
C SER A 39 15.66 1.90 3.38
N GLN A 40 16.23 1.53 4.52
CA GLN A 40 17.68 1.37 4.68
C GLN A 40 18.17 -0.06 4.43
N SER A 41 17.48 -1.06 5.01
CA SER A 41 17.90 -2.46 4.92
C SER A 41 17.14 -3.30 3.89
N ASP A 42 16.15 -2.73 3.19
CA ASP A 42 15.23 -3.45 2.27
C ASP A 42 14.44 -4.59 2.96
N GLN A 43 14.49 -4.69 4.29
CA GLN A 43 13.85 -5.77 5.04
C GLN A 43 12.34 -5.59 5.08
N LYS A 44 11.62 -6.71 5.04
CA LYS A 44 10.16 -6.75 5.11
C LYS A 44 9.67 -6.36 6.50
N VAL A 45 8.80 -5.36 6.60
CA VAL A 45 8.39 -4.79 7.89
C VAL A 45 6.99 -5.20 8.28
N LYS A 46 6.86 -5.77 9.49
CA LYS A 46 5.57 -6.06 10.13
C LYS A 46 4.99 -4.82 10.82
N GLY A 47 3.66 -4.74 10.84
CA GLY A 47 2.93 -3.89 11.77
C GLY A 47 2.64 -2.48 11.25
N VAL A 48 3.07 -2.16 10.03
CA VAL A 48 2.74 -0.92 9.33
C VAL A 48 1.27 -0.92 8.96
N LYS A 49 0.56 0.17 9.25
CA LYS A 49 -0.85 0.36 8.92
C LYS A 49 -0.94 1.18 7.64
N VAL A 50 -1.55 0.62 6.60
CA VAL A 50 -1.77 1.31 5.33
C VAL A 50 -3.27 1.51 5.12
N LYS A 51 -3.66 2.76 4.87
CA LYS A 51 -5.02 3.17 4.61
C LYS A 51 -5.18 3.48 3.13
N PHE A 52 -6.01 2.67 2.47
CA PHE A 52 -6.42 2.86 1.09
C PHE A 52 -7.80 3.53 1.03
N LEU A 53 -8.02 4.33 -0.01
CA LEU A 53 -9.32 4.83 -0.43
C LEU A 53 -9.69 4.10 -1.72
N PHE A 54 -10.74 3.29 -1.65
CA PHE A 54 -11.37 2.70 -2.83
C PHE A 54 -12.51 3.64 -3.21
N GLN A 55 -12.27 4.54 -4.16
CA GLN A 55 -13.08 5.75 -4.35
C GLN A 55 -13.17 6.52 -3.02
N ASP A 56 -14.35 6.55 -2.39
CA ASP A 56 -14.56 7.26 -1.11
C ASP A 56 -14.50 6.34 0.10
N LYS A 57 -14.38 5.02 -0.12
CA LYS A 57 -14.43 4.02 0.96
C LYS A 57 -13.05 3.71 1.50
N LYS A 58 -12.87 4.02 2.79
CA LYS A 58 -11.63 3.76 3.53
C LYS A 58 -11.47 2.27 3.83
N LYS A 59 -10.32 1.70 3.48
CA LYS A 59 -9.92 0.36 3.91
C LYS A 59 -8.52 0.35 4.50
N LEU A 60 -8.42 -0.21 5.70
CA LEU A 60 -7.16 -0.38 6.40
C LEU A 60 -6.63 -1.80 6.18
N CYS A 61 -5.33 -1.93 5.96
CA CYS A 61 -4.61 -3.18 6.18
C CYS A 61 -3.41 -2.94 7.12
N ARG A 62 -2.94 -4.02 7.74
CA ARG A 62 -1.71 -4.03 8.54
C ARG A 62 -0.74 -5.03 7.93
N SER A 63 0.52 -4.63 7.75
CA SER A 63 1.54 -5.52 7.21
C SER A 63 1.81 -6.68 8.17
N LYS A 64 1.91 -7.89 7.62
CA LYS A 64 2.21 -9.13 8.36
C LYS A 64 3.73 -9.35 8.47
N ASN A 65 4.16 -10.47 9.08
CA ASN A 65 5.57 -10.81 9.26
C ASN A 65 6.36 -10.82 7.94
N ASN A 66 5.71 -11.11 6.81
CA ASN A 66 6.31 -11.09 5.49
C ASN A 66 6.20 -9.72 4.78
N GLY A 67 5.94 -8.63 5.51
CA GLY A 67 5.75 -7.28 4.97
C GLY A 67 4.45 -7.09 4.21
N MET A 68 3.66 -8.14 3.96
CA MET A 68 2.51 -8.05 3.07
C MET A 68 1.32 -7.38 3.76
N CYS A 69 0.72 -6.41 3.07
CA CYS A 69 -0.52 -5.75 3.43
C CYS A 69 -1.53 -6.01 2.31
N VAL A 70 -2.74 -6.46 2.65
CA VAL A 70 -3.80 -6.71 1.66
C VAL A 70 -5.08 -6.03 2.11
N ALA A 71 -5.55 -5.06 1.31
CA ALA A 71 -6.84 -4.43 1.48
C ALA A 71 -7.84 -5.03 0.47
N LYS A 72 -9.08 -5.29 0.91
CA LYS A 72 -10.16 -5.86 0.08
C LYS A 72 -11.41 -5.03 0.25
N MET A 73 -12.11 -4.75 -0.85
CA MET A 73 -13.37 -4.03 -0.87
C MET A 73 -14.36 -4.70 -1.82
N ASN A 74 -15.63 -4.74 -1.42
CA ASN A 74 -16.73 -5.08 -2.31
C ASN A 74 -17.33 -3.77 -2.85
N LEU A 75 -17.40 -3.62 -4.16
CA LEU A 75 -17.94 -2.44 -4.84
C LEU A 75 -19.16 -2.85 -5.65
N SER A 76 -20.14 -1.95 -5.74
CA SER A 76 -21.30 -2.13 -6.61
C SER A 76 -20.88 -1.85 -8.06
N VAL A 77 -21.43 -2.61 -8.99
CA VAL A 77 -21.13 -2.51 -10.44
C VAL A 77 -22.13 -1.60 -11.13
N GLU A 78 -23.20 -1.21 -10.44
CA GLU A 78 -24.17 -0.23 -10.93
C GLU A 78 -23.42 1.09 -11.17
N ASN A 79 -23.00 1.30 -12.43
CA ASN A 79 -22.43 2.52 -13.03
C ASN A 79 -20.91 2.75 -12.91
N GLN A 80 -20.09 1.73 -12.64
CA GLN A 80 -18.64 1.93 -12.51
C GLN A 80 -17.83 1.00 -13.41
N SER A 81 -17.22 1.56 -14.47
CA SER A 81 -16.26 0.89 -15.34
C SER A 81 -14.84 0.92 -14.80
N ASN A 82 -14.55 1.81 -13.85
CA ASN A 82 -13.25 1.99 -13.22
C ASN A 82 -13.35 2.10 -11.69
N VAL A 83 -12.24 1.79 -11.02
CA VAL A 83 -12.10 1.91 -9.57
C VAL A 83 -10.79 2.64 -9.30
N ASN A 84 -10.89 3.90 -8.85
CA ASN A 84 -9.72 4.62 -8.36
C ASN A 84 -9.33 4.11 -6.97
N ILE A 85 -8.05 3.82 -6.77
CA ILE A 85 -7.51 3.37 -5.49
C ILE A 85 -6.33 4.24 -5.10
N THR A 86 -6.49 5.01 -4.03
CA THR A 86 -5.47 5.94 -3.53
C THR A 86 -4.91 5.46 -2.20
N VAL A 87 -3.62 5.67 -1.95
CA VAL A 87 -3.06 5.51 -0.60
C VAL A 87 -3.23 6.82 0.15
N ALA A 88 -4.09 6.82 1.16
CA ALA A 88 -4.38 8.01 1.95
C ALA A 88 -3.42 8.21 3.12
N ASN A 89 -2.91 7.12 3.72
CA ASN A 89 -1.99 7.22 4.84
C ASN A 89 -1.20 5.92 5.02
N VAL A 90 0.08 6.05 5.38
CA VAL A 90 0.94 4.96 5.85
C VAL A 90 1.47 5.36 7.22
N ASN A 91 1.16 4.57 8.24
CA ASN A 91 1.56 4.83 9.62
C ASN A 91 2.32 3.63 10.19
N TRP A 92 3.50 3.90 10.75
CA TRP A 92 4.30 2.93 11.48
C TRP A 92 4.73 3.50 12.84
N LYS A 93 4.59 2.69 13.90
CA LYS A 93 4.91 3.13 15.26
C LYS A 93 6.40 3.48 15.44
N LEU A 94 7.28 2.85 14.65
CA LEU A 94 8.72 2.97 14.82
C LEU A 94 9.33 4.08 13.96
N GLY A 95 8.57 4.70 13.05
CA GLY A 95 9.13 5.73 12.19
C GLY A 95 8.21 6.19 11.06
N GLY A 96 8.83 6.71 10.00
CA GLY A 96 8.14 7.43 8.94
C GLY A 96 7.82 6.62 7.69
N TYR A 97 7.16 7.26 6.73
CA TYR A 97 6.92 6.73 5.40
C TYR A 97 7.75 7.51 4.37
N ASP A 98 8.45 6.79 3.50
CA ASP A 98 9.26 7.35 2.44
C ASP A 98 8.51 7.28 1.11
N ALA A 99 7.85 8.38 0.76
CA ALA A 99 7.11 8.48 -0.49
C ALA A 99 8.03 8.54 -1.72
N THR A 100 9.28 8.97 -1.57
CA THR A 100 10.21 9.18 -2.70
C THR A 100 10.64 7.88 -3.37
N LEU A 101 10.69 6.80 -2.59
CA LEU A 101 11.00 5.44 -3.05
C LEU A 101 9.81 4.74 -3.71
N ASN A 102 8.63 5.35 -3.69
CA ASN A 102 7.42 4.79 -4.30
C ASN A 102 7.13 5.33 -5.70
N ASN A 103 8.08 6.02 -6.33
CA ASN A 103 7.89 6.49 -7.70
C ASN A 103 7.94 5.34 -8.71
N LYS A 104 8.57 4.20 -8.38
CA LYS A 104 8.66 3.02 -9.26
C LYS A 104 8.67 1.73 -8.43
N ASN A 105 7.95 0.69 -8.88
CA ASN A 105 8.01 -0.64 -8.27
C ASN A 105 9.35 -1.33 -8.62
N GLY A 106 9.62 -2.52 -8.06
CA GLY A 106 10.80 -3.33 -8.39
C GLY A 106 10.93 -3.76 -9.86
N GLU A 107 9.96 -3.44 -10.73
CA GLU A 107 9.98 -3.66 -12.19
C GLU A 107 10.17 -2.34 -12.96
N GLY A 108 10.37 -1.20 -12.27
CA GLY A 108 10.58 0.11 -12.89
C GLY A 108 9.30 0.86 -13.29
N CYS A 109 8.12 0.30 -13.03
CA CYS A 109 6.82 0.90 -13.36
C CYS A 109 6.35 1.86 -12.25
N PRO A 110 5.73 3.00 -12.58
CA PRO A 110 5.19 3.89 -11.58
C PRO A 110 4.16 3.18 -10.68
N ILE A 111 4.35 3.31 -9.37
CA ILE A 111 3.46 2.69 -8.37
C ILE A 111 2.11 3.43 -8.31
N PHE A 112 2.15 4.73 -8.57
CA PHE A 112 1.01 5.63 -8.68
C PHE A 112 1.12 6.36 -10.02
N SER A 113 0.06 6.37 -10.83
CA SER A 113 -0.04 7.26 -11.99
C SER A 113 -0.44 8.66 -11.50
N ASP A 114 0.10 9.70 -12.14
CA ASP A 114 -0.41 11.07 -12.00
C ASP A 114 -1.90 11.18 -12.38
#